data_AF-A0A6H2CUS5-F1
#
_entry.id   AF-A0A6H2CUS5-F1
#
_cell.length_a   1.000
_cell.length_b   1.000
_cell.length_c   1.000
_cell.angle_alpha   90.00
_cell.angle_beta   90.00
_cell.angle_gamma   90.00
#
_symmetry.space_group_name_H-M   'P 1'
#
loop_
_entity.id
_entity.type
_entity.pdbx_description
1 polymer ?
#
loop_
_entity_poly.entity_id
_entity_poly.type
_entity_poly.pdbx_seq_one_letter_code
_entity_poly.pdbx_strand_id
1 'polypeptide(L)'
;MFSTMFQATGFKRALNLCKEGKYEEAEGLLKSLQDEFLAVCEENEALKLQLSEVADVLDLADKVQFDGQKYWLIEEEERKGPFCQVCYDRDGLLVHLQEHENHWECQNCRGLYMIPRDKKQSQQKKSFMRTTLKKTIPLFLEQEMS
;
A
#
# COMPACT_ATOMS: atom_id res chain seq x y z
N MET A 1 -8.13 -22.07 15.10
CA MET A 1 -7.97 -22.59 16.47
C MET A 1 -7.83 -24.12 16.56
N PHE A 2 -7.87 -24.88 15.46
CA PHE A 2 -7.76 -26.35 15.51
C PHE A 2 -6.32 -26.90 15.58
N SER A 3 -5.30 -26.12 15.17
CA SER A 3 -3.91 -26.61 14.99
C SER A 3 -3.15 -26.90 16.28
N THR A 4 -3.36 -26.13 17.35
CA THR A 4 -2.57 -26.24 18.59
C THR A 4 -2.97 -27.44 19.45
N MET A 5 -4.25 -27.82 19.46
CA MET A 5 -4.71 -29.01 20.18
C MET A 5 -4.21 -30.32 19.51
N PHE A 6 -4.17 -30.37 18.18
CA PHE A 6 -3.76 -31.57 17.45
C PHE A 6 -2.27 -31.89 17.69
N GLN A 7 -1.40 -30.90 17.57
CA GLN A 7 0.05 -31.03 17.82
C GLN A 7 0.37 -31.41 19.28
N ALA A 8 -0.30 -30.78 20.25
CA ALA A 8 -0.12 -31.12 21.67
C ALA A 8 -0.51 -32.57 21.99
N THR A 9 -1.54 -33.09 21.32
CA THR A 9 -1.93 -34.51 21.45
C THR A 9 -1.01 -35.46 20.67
N GLY A 10 -0.46 -35.02 19.53
CA GLY A 10 0.46 -35.80 18.70
C GLY A 10 1.76 -36.13 19.40
N PHE A 11 2.43 -35.15 20.01
CA PHE A 11 3.69 -35.38 20.74
C PHE A 11 3.49 -36.27 21.95
N LYS A 12 2.38 -36.11 22.69
CA LYS A 12 2.03 -36.99 23.82
C LYS A 12 1.83 -38.43 23.37
N ARG A 13 1.22 -38.63 22.20
CA ARG A 13 1.03 -39.97 21.60
C ARG A 13 2.35 -40.58 21.16
N ALA A 14 3.23 -39.82 20.51
CA ALA A 14 4.58 -40.28 20.15
C ALA A 14 5.38 -40.71 21.40
N LEU A 15 5.33 -39.92 22.48
CA LEU A 15 5.96 -40.27 23.75
C LEU A 15 5.40 -41.56 24.37
N ASN A 16 4.10 -41.80 24.28
CA ASN A 16 3.50 -43.04 24.76
C ASN A 16 3.95 -44.24 23.92
N LEU A 17 4.01 -44.11 22.59
CA LEU A 17 4.52 -45.16 21.70
C LEU A 17 5.98 -45.53 22.03
N CYS A 18 6.82 -44.54 22.32
CA CYS A 18 8.19 -44.80 22.79
C CYS A 18 8.22 -45.57 24.12
N LYS A 19 7.37 -45.21 25.08
CA LYS A 19 7.27 -45.93 26.37
C LYS A 19 6.77 -47.36 26.22
N GLU A 20 5.94 -47.61 25.21
CA GLU A 20 5.42 -48.95 24.86
C GLU A 20 6.41 -49.76 23.99
N GLY A 21 7.57 -49.20 23.62
CA GLY A 21 8.58 -49.87 22.79
C GLY A 21 8.25 -49.88 21.28
N LYS A 22 7.21 -49.16 20.85
CA LYS A 22 6.77 -49.06 19.45
C LYS A 22 7.50 -47.94 18.72
N TYR A 23 8.81 -48.09 18.58
CA TYR A 23 9.67 -47.01 18.06
C TYR A 23 9.39 -46.66 16.59
N GLU A 24 9.07 -47.66 15.75
CA GLU A 24 8.77 -47.42 14.33
C GLU A 24 7.49 -46.60 14.13
N GLU A 25 6.44 -46.91 14.90
CA GLU A 25 5.20 -46.11 14.89
C GLU A 25 5.43 -44.70 15.45
N ALA A 26 6.26 -44.57 16.49
CA ALA A 26 6.61 -43.27 17.05
C ALA A 26 7.40 -42.41 16.05
N GLU A 27 8.36 -43.00 15.34
CA GLU A 27 9.14 -42.33 14.29
C GLU A 27 8.23 -41.86 13.14
N GLY A 28 7.33 -42.73 12.65
CA GLY A 28 6.38 -42.37 11.61
C GLY A 28 5.47 -41.20 12.03
N LEU A 29 4.98 -41.22 13.28
CA LEU A 29 4.17 -40.12 13.81
C LEU A 29 4.96 -38.82 13.94
N LEU A 30 6.22 -38.88 14.38
CA LEU A 30 7.07 -37.69 14.48
C LEU A 30 7.38 -37.09 13.12
N LYS A 31 7.63 -37.91 12.09
CA LYS A 31 7.78 -37.44 10.70
C LYS A 31 6.52 -36.74 10.21
N SER A 32 5.35 -37.35 10.39
CA SER A 32 4.07 -36.71 10.03
C SER A 32 3.87 -35.36 10.72
N LEU A 33 4.15 -35.27 12.02
CA LEU A 33 4.05 -34.02 12.77
C LEU A 33 5.08 -32.98 12.30
N GLN A 34 6.28 -33.40 11.92
CA GLN A 34 7.30 -32.54 11.35
C GLN A 34 6.87 -31.99 10.00
N ASP A 35 6.37 -32.84 9.11
CA ASP A 35 5.90 -32.44 7.78
C ASP A 35 4.74 -31.44 7.88
N GLU A 36 3.77 -31.71 8.77
CA GLU A 36 2.67 -30.78 9.05
C GLU A 36 3.16 -29.44 9.61
N PHE A 37 4.14 -29.47 10.51
CA PHE A 37 4.72 -28.26 11.08
C PHE A 37 5.43 -27.42 10.02
N LEU A 38 6.23 -28.06 9.16
CA LEU A 38 6.92 -27.39 8.06
C LEU A 38 5.92 -26.78 7.07
N ALA A 39 4.87 -27.51 6.69
CA ALA A 39 3.82 -26.99 5.81
C ALA A 39 3.13 -25.75 6.41
N VAL A 40 2.83 -25.76 7.71
CA VAL A 40 2.25 -24.58 8.39
C VAL A 40 3.23 -23.42 8.44
N CYS A 41 4.53 -23.66 8.65
CA CYS A 41 5.55 -22.62 8.61
C CYS A 41 5.65 -21.99 7.21
N GLU A 42 5.70 -22.80 6.17
CA GLU A 42 5.73 -22.34 4.77
C GLU A 42 4.48 -21.51 4.42
N GLU A 43 3.29 -21.98 4.79
CA GLU A 43 2.05 -21.23 4.59
C GLU A 43 2.06 -19.90 5.37
N ASN A 44 2.56 -19.91 6.61
CA ASN A 44 2.66 -18.70 7.42
C ASN A 44 3.60 -17.65 6.80
N GLU A 45 4.75 -18.10 6.27
CA GLU A 45 5.69 -17.22 5.56
C GLU A 45 5.08 -16.66 4.28
N ALA A 46 4.42 -17.50 3.48
CA ALA A 46 3.72 -17.05 2.27
C ALA A 46 2.63 -16.02 2.58
N LEU A 47 1.82 -16.24 3.63
CA LEU A 47 0.78 -15.30 4.06
C LEU A 47 1.38 -13.99 4.58
N LYS A 48 2.49 -14.03 5.33
CA LYS A 48 3.20 -12.82 5.76
C LYS A 48 3.73 -12.02 4.59
N LEU A 49 4.27 -12.69 3.57
CA LEU A 49 4.75 -12.03 2.36
C LEU A 49 3.60 -11.33 1.63
N GLN A 50 2.48 -12.03 1.42
CA GLN A 50 1.29 -11.44 0.81
C GLN A 50 0.74 -10.24 1.59
N LEU A 51 0.73 -10.33 2.93
CA LEU A 51 0.32 -9.21 3.78
C LEU A 51 1.26 -8.01 3.65
N SER A 52 2.58 -8.25 3.54
CA SER A 52 3.56 -7.18 3.30
C SER A 52 3.31 -6.50 1.95
N GLU A 53 3.14 -7.27 0.88
CA GLU A 53 2.89 -6.74 -0.47
C GLU A 53 1.61 -5.88 -0.50
N VAL A 54 0.54 -6.33 0.16
CA VAL A 54 -0.71 -5.55 0.25
C VAL A 54 -0.51 -4.28 1.08
N ALA A 55 0.22 -4.35 2.20
CA ALA A 55 0.53 -3.18 3.01
C ALA A 55 1.34 -2.14 2.21
N ASP A 56 2.34 -2.59 1.44
CA ASP A 56 3.15 -1.71 0.59
C ASP A 56 2.30 -1.01 -0.50
N VAL A 57 1.33 -1.72 -1.08
CA VAL A 57 0.39 -1.13 -2.06
C VAL A 57 -0.53 -0.09 -1.41
N LEU A 58 -1.04 -0.36 -0.20
CA LEU A 58 -1.87 0.59 0.54
C LEU A 58 -1.07 1.84 0.93
N ASP A 59 0.14 1.66 1.43
CA ASP A 59 1.05 2.75 1.78
C ASP A 59 1.40 3.62 0.55
N LEU A 60 1.54 3.01 -0.64
CA LEU A 60 1.71 3.75 -1.88
C LEU A 60 0.44 4.52 -2.26
N ALA A 61 -0.74 3.89 -2.20
CA ALA A 61 -2.01 4.51 -2.55
C ALA A 61 -2.30 5.74 -1.69
N ASP A 62 -2.00 5.69 -0.39
CA ASP A 62 -2.17 6.82 0.53
C ASP A 62 -1.27 8.03 0.18
N LYS A 63 -0.13 7.78 -0.46
CA LYS A 63 0.83 8.82 -0.87
C LYS A 63 0.50 9.43 -2.24
N VAL A 64 -0.41 8.82 -3.01
CA VAL A 64 -0.76 9.28 -4.35
C VAL A 64 -1.91 10.29 -4.29
N GLN A 65 -1.64 11.52 -4.70
CA GLN A 65 -2.59 12.63 -4.71
C GLN A 65 -2.96 13.07 -6.12
N PHE A 66 -4.26 13.19 -6.38
CA PHE A 66 -4.79 13.73 -7.62
C PHE A 66 -4.91 15.26 -7.56
N ASP A 67 -4.41 15.97 -8.58
CA ASP A 67 -4.49 17.44 -8.64
C ASP A 67 -5.66 17.98 -9.48
N GLY A 68 -6.55 17.10 -9.94
CA GLY A 68 -7.64 17.42 -10.86
C GLY A 68 -7.36 17.05 -12.32
N GLN A 69 -6.11 16.77 -12.69
CA GLN A 69 -5.75 16.29 -14.03
C GLN A 69 -4.72 15.15 -14.02
N LYS A 70 -3.83 15.11 -13.04
CA LYS A 70 -2.71 14.16 -12.98
C LYS A 70 -2.39 13.79 -11.54
N TYR A 71 -1.69 12.67 -11.37
CA TYR A 71 -1.28 12.18 -10.07
C TYR A 71 0.09 12.71 -9.67
N TRP A 72 0.31 12.78 -8.36
CA TRP A 72 1.55 13.17 -7.73
C TRP A 72 1.81 12.26 -6.54
N LEU A 73 3.07 11.88 -6.34
CA LEU A 73 3.47 11.07 -5.20
C LEU A 73 4.06 11.98 -4.12
N ILE A 74 3.59 11.86 -2.89
CA ILE A 74 4.08 12.62 -1.74
C ILE A 74 4.97 11.71 -0.89
N GLU A 75 6.27 11.99 -0.87
CA GLU A 75 7.26 11.26 -0.07
C GLU A 75 8.06 12.25 0.77
N GLU A 76 8.07 12.10 2.10
CA GLU A 76 8.97 12.84 3.01
C GLU A 76 9.08 14.34 2.71
N GLU A 77 7.94 14.99 2.42
CA GLU A 77 7.81 16.42 2.07
C GLU A 77 8.22 16.81 0.63
N GLU A 78 8.70 15.88 -0.18
CA GLU A 78 8.91 16.04 -1.62
C GLU A 78 7.68 15.59 -2.41
N ARG A 79 7.32 16.38 -3.44
CA ARG A 79 6.27 16.04 -4.40
C ARG A 79 6.90 15.57 -5.70
N LYS A 80 6.77 14.27 -6.00
CA LYS A 80 7.30 13.64 -7.21
C LYS A 80 6.22 13.52 -8.29
N GLY A 81 6.63 13.64 -9.56
CA GLY A 81 5.75 13.56 -10.73
C GLY A 81 5.85 14.78 -11.65
N PRO A 82 4.85 15.01 -12.52
CA PRO A 82 3.52 14.40 -12.49
C PRO A 82 3.42 13.02 -13.17
N PHE A 83 2.45 12.22 -12.72
CA PHE A 83 2.16 10.89 -13.24
C PHE A 83 0.83 10.85 -14.01
N CYS A 84 0.76 9.96 -15.00
CA CYS A 84 -0.39 9.79 -15.87
C CYS A 84 -1.61 9.26 -15.11
N GLN A 85 -2.73 9.99 -15.16
CA GLN A 85 -3.99 9.57 -14.56
C GLN A 85 -4.49 8.25 -15.16
N VAL A 86 -4.55 8.17 -16.50
CA VAL A 86 -5.11 7.00 -17.21
C VAL A 86 -4.37 5.70 -16.89
N CYS A 87 -3.04 5.73 -16.83
CA CYS A 87 -2.25 4.54 -16.55
C CYS A 87 -2.37 4.09 -15.09
N TYR A 88 -2.50 5.05 -14.17
CA TYR A 88 -2.70 4.74 -12.77
C TYR A 88 -4.10 4.18 -12.50
N ASP A 89 -5.15 4.83 -13.01
CA ASP A 89 -6.54 4.40 -12.80
C ASP A 89 -6.84 3.02 -13.41
N ARG A 90 -6.24 2.72 -14.56
CA ARG A 90 -6.50 1.45 -15.28
C ARG A 90 -5.61 0.32 -14.80
N ASP A 91 -4.31 0.59 -14.65
CA ASP A 91 -3.28 -0.45 -14.51
C ASP A 91 -2.51 -0.34 -13.17
N GLY A 92 -2.76 0.68 -12.35
CA GLY A 92 -1.99 0.95 -11.13
C GLY A 92 -0.57 1.48 -11.40
N LEU A 93 -0.27 1.91 -12.63
CA LEU A 93 1.08 2.29 -13.05
C LEU A 93 1.34 3.80 -12.91
N LEU A 94 2.33 4.16 -12.09
CA LEU A 94 2.85 5.54 -11.98
C LEU A 94 3.79 5.88 -13.14
N VAL A 95 3.23 6.08 -14.33
CA VAL A 95 3.99 6.49 -15.53
C VAL A 95 4.26 7.99 -15.51
N HIS A 96 5.54 8.37 -15.46
CA HIS A 96 5.93 9.78 -15.46
C HIS A 96 5.53 10.47 -16.77
N LEU A 97 4.89 11.63 -16.67
CA LEU A 97 4.57 12.44 -17.84
C LEU A 97 5.80 13.23 -18.28
N GLN A 98 5.99 13.36 -19.59
CA GLN A 98 7.05 14.14 -20.21
C GLN A 98 6.56 15.56 -20.47
N GLU A 99 7.39 16.56 -20.14
CA GLU A 99 7.03 17.96 -20.35
C GLU A 99 7.32 18.39 -21.80
N HIS A 100 6.34 19.00 -22.44
CA HIS A 100 6.49 19.71 -23.71
C HIS A 100 6.01 21.16 -23.56
N GLU A 101 6.24 21.98 -24.58
CA GLU A 101 6.00 23.44 -24.51
C GLU A 101 4.62 23.86 -24.00
N ASN A 102 3.59 23.08 -24.33
CA ASN A 102 2.18 23.42 -24.05
C ASN A 102 1.39 22.29 -23.38
N HIS A 103 2.00 21.14 -23.15
CA HIS A 103 1.31 19.97 -22.61
C HIS A 103 2.29 19.00 -21.96
N TRP A 104 1.73 18.09 -21.17
CA TRP A 104 2.40 16.89 -20.68
C TRP A 104 1.95 15.69 -21.50
N GLU A 105 2.86 14.79 -21.85
CA GLU A 105 2.56 13.57 -22.62
C GLU A 105 2.94 12.30 -21.85
N CYS A 106 2.05 11.31 -21.85
CA CYS A 106 2.36 9.97 -21.35
C CYS A 106 2.94 9.09 -22.47
N GLN A 107 4.15 8.58 -22.31
CA GLN A 107 4.74 7.68 -23.31
C GLN A 107 4.11 6.28 -23.36
N ASN A 108 3.37 5.87 -22.31
CA ASN A 108 2.71 4.55 -22.26
C ASN A 108 1.35 4.57 -23.00
N CYS A 109 0.46 5.50 -22.64
CA CYS A 109 -0.89 5.55 -23.21
C CYS A 109 -1.10 6.67 -24.24
N ARG A 110 -0.08 7.50 -24.51
CA ARG A 110 -0.14 8.68 -25.39
C ARG A 110 -1.19 9.73 -24.99
N GLY A 111 -1.55 9.75 -23.71
CA GLY A 111 -2.46 10.76 -23.15
C GLY A 111 -1.79 12.13 -23.06
N LEU A 112 -2.52 13.18 -23.42
CA LEU A 112 -2.04 14.57 -23.43
C LEU A 112 -2.78 15.39 -22.36
N TYR A 113 -2.02 16.13 -21.56
CA TYR A 113 -2.55 16.98 -20.48
C TYR A 113 -2.09 18.42 -20.69
N MET A 114 -3.01 19.32 -21.04
CA MET A 114 -2.66 20.69 -21.42
C MET A 114 -2.15 21.50 -20.23
N ILE A 115 -1.07 22.27 -20.44
CA ILE A 115 -0.58 23.22 -19.44
C ILE A 115 -1.39 24.52 -19.60
N PRO A 116 -2.13 24.96 -18.56
CA PRO A 116 -2.84 26.24 -18.63
C PRO A 116 -1.85 27.39 -18.87
N ARG A 117 -2.15 28.25 -19.85
CA ARG A 117 -1.27 29.36 -20.26
C ARG A 117 -1.07 30.43 -19.16
N ASP A 118 -1.89 30.41 -18.10
CA ASP A 118 -1.92 31.43 -17.05
C ASP A 118 -0.93 31.19 -15.89
N LYS A 119 -0.10 30.14 -15.91
CA LYS A 119 0.90 29.86 -14.86
C LYS A 119 2.33 30.32 -15.19
N LYS A 120 2.53 31.16 -16.21
CA LYS A 120 3.87 31.72 -16.54
C LYS A 120 4.26 32.99 -15.78
N GLN A 121 3.47 33.52 -14.84
CA GLN A 121 3.76 34.81 -14.18
C GLN A 121 4.04 34.80 -12.66
N SER A 122 4.08 33.66 -11.96
CA SER A 122 4.23 33.66 -10.49
C SER A 122 5.56 33.13 -9.92
N GLN A 123 6.59 32.90 -10.74
CA GLN A 123 7.93 32.53 -10.23
C GLN A 123 8.93 33.70 -10.15
N GLN A 124 8.57 34.91 -10.58
CA GLN A 124 9.41 36.11 -10.41
C GLN A 124 8.69 37.19 -9.60
N LYS A 125 8.45 36.94 -8.31
CA LYS A 125 8.37 37.96 -7.24
C LYS A 125 8.04 37.27 -5.92
N LYS A 126 9.05 36.71 -5.26
CA LYS A 126 9.03 36.57 -3.80
C LYS A 126 10.07 37.52 -3.22
N SER A 127 9.79 38.81 -3.27
CA SER A 127 10.31 39.73 -2.27
C SER A 127 9.37 39.68 -1.07
N PHE A 128 9.91 39.19 0.04
CA PHE A 128 9.39 39.26 1.40
C PHE A 128 8.40 40.41 1.65
N MET A 129 7.27 40.11 2.30
CA MET A 129 6.77 40.84 3.47
C MET A 129 5.79 39.97 4.25
N ARG A 130 6.11 39.74 5.53
CA ARG A 130 5.21 39.15 6.54
C ARG A 130 4.11 40.17 6.86
N THR A 131 2.84 39.80 6.75
CA THR A 131 1.78 40.42 7.55
C THR A 131 0.73 39.39 7.94
N THR A 132 0.54 39.29 9.25
CA THR A 132 -0.53 38.59 9.97
C THR A 132 -1.91 39.05 9.53
N LEU A 133 -2.85 38.12 9.34
CA LEU A 133 -4.27 38.30 9.70
C LEU A 133 -4.98 36.94 9.63
N LYS A 134 -5.34 36.41 10.81
CA LYS A 134 -6.28 35.29 10.97
C LYS A 134 -7.67 35.75 10.52
N LYS A 135 -8.33 35.00 9.64
CA LYS A 135 -9.80 35.00 9.52
C LYS A 135 -10.28 33.56 9.32
N THR A 136 -10.85 33.02 10.40
CA THR A 136 -11.65 31.80 10.44
C THR A 136 -12.86 31.93 9.50
N ILE A 137 -13.19 30.82 8.83
CA ILE A 137 -14.38 30.67 7.98
C ILE A 137 -15.51 30.16 8.88
N PRO A 138 -16.69 30.79 8.94
CA PRO A 138 -17.83 30.21 9.63
C PRO A 138 -18.47 29.11 8.78
N LEU A 139 -18.56 27.92 9.36
CA LEU A 139 -19.30 26.78 8.85
C LEU A 139 -20.77 26.87 9.33
N PHE A 140 -21.69 26.61 8.41
CA PHE A 140 -23.15 26.42 8.57
C PHE A 140 -24.06 27.66 8.40
N LEU A 141 -24.75 27.63 7.26
CA LEU A 141 -26.05 28.25 6.98
C LEU A 141 -27.13 27.23 7.38
N GLU A 142 -28.03 27.56 8.31
CA GLU A 142 -29.34 26.91 8.41
C GLU A 142 -30.44 27.96 8.69
N GLN A 143 -31.35 28.08 7.71
CA GLN A 143 -32.78 28.43 7.83
C GLN A 143 -33.44 27.51 8.88
N GLU A 144 -34.53 27.79 9.61
CA GLU A 144 -35.60 28.79 9.55
C GLU A 144 -36.47 28.64 10.84
N MET A 145 -37.20 29.71 11.20
CA MET A 145 -38.58 29.74 11.75
C MET A 145 -38.90 29.08 13.11
N SER A 146 -39.21 29.93 14.11
CA SER A 146 -40.48 29.99 14.86
C SER A 146 -40.52 31.22 15.77
#